data_AF-A0A8H4YDT9-F1
#
_entry.id   AF-A0A8H4YDT9-F1
#
_cell.length_a   1.000
_cell.length_b   1.000
_cell.length_c   1.000
_cell.angle_alpha   90.00
_cell.angle_beta   90.00
_cell.angle_gamma   90.00
#
_symmetry.space_group_name_H-M   'P 1'
#
loop_
_entity.id
_entity.type
_entity.pdbx_description
1 polymer ?
#
loop_
_entity_poly.entity_id
_entity_poly.type
_entity_poly.pdbx_seq_one_letter_code
_entity_poly.pdbx_strand_id
1 'polypeptide(L)'
;MSSYYSTTSSYSSQPVFKRSRSIKSDHEIDLNGPIDVAGSVKSGSSINLNGDVIIREKTDAYGGISFNGSIRCDGRVKAYGNILVNGYLVANDKIKGCGKLRIVGTLEGTDLEIYGNVSITGHLRLVAYGNLTLIGSESSYYVEESEQIAGAVMMRETELDWDY
;
A
#
# COMPACT_ATOMS: atom_id res chain seq x y z
N MET A 1 -45.22 -2.97 -40.51
CA MET A 1 -44.06 -3.74 -40.04
C MET A 1 -42.98 -2.74 -39.67
N SER A 2 -42.86 -2.41 -38.37
CA SER A 2 -41.89 -1.42 -37.89
C SER A 2 -40.80 -2.16 -37.12
N SER A 3 -39.62 -2.23 -37.72
CA SER A 3 -38.40 -2.78 -37.14
C SER A 3 -37.73 -1.72 -36.27
N TYR A 4 -37.73 -1.93 -34.95
CA TYR A 4 -36.94 -1.15 -34.01
C TYR A 4 -35.57 -1.80 -33.86
N TYR A 5 -34.52 -1.12 -34.31
CA TYR A 5 -33.15 -1.41 -33.93
C TYR A 5 -32.93 -0.85 -32.53
N SER A 6 -32.70 -1.71 -31.54
CA SER A 6 -32.20 -1.30 -30.24
C SER A 6 -30.70 -1.56 -30.19
N THR A 7 -29.93 -0.51 -30.41
CA THR A 7 -28.48 -0.48 -30.22
C THR A 7 -28.18 -0.58 -28.72
N THR A 8 -27.83 -1.77 -28.23
CA THR A 8 -27.39 -1.93 -26.84
C THR A 8 -25.95 -1.43 -26.71
N SER A 9 -25.84 -0.22 -26.18
CA SER A 9 -24.65 0.37 -25.59
C SER A 9 -24.03 -0.59 -24.56
N SER A 10 -22.83 -1.08 -24.86
CA SER A 10 -21.99 -1.90 -23.99
C SER A 10 -21.48 -1.05 -22.82
N TYR A 11 -22.23 -1.02 -21.73
CA TYR A 11 -21.71 -0.56 -20.44
C TYR A 11 -20.61 -1.52 -19.99
N SER A 12 -19.40 -0.98 -19.84
CA SER A 12 -18.24 -1.67 -19.30
C SER A 12 -18.60 -2.39 -17.99
N SER A 13 -18.51 -3.72 -17.98
CA SER A 13 -18.65 -4.51 -16.76
C SER A 13 -17.53 -4.12 -15.80
N GLN A 14 -17.87 -3.45 -14.70
CA GLN A 14 -16.91 -3.23 -13.61
C GLN A 14 -16.42 -4.59 -13.09
N PRO A 15 -15.14 -4.74 -12.72
CA PRO A 15 -14.63 -5.98 -12.15
C PRO A 15 -15.45 -6.34 -10.90
N VAL A 16 -16.00 -7.56 -10.90
CA VAL A 16 -16.79 -8.07 -9.77
C VAL A 16 -15.81 -8.46 -8.67
N PHE A 17 -15.59 -7.55 -7.71
CA PHE A 17 -14.78 -7.83 -6.53
C PHE A 17 -15.49 -8.80 -5.59
N LYS A 18 -14.78 -9.83 -5.12
CA LYS A 18 -15.24 -10.62 -3.97
C LYS A 18 -15.26 -9.71 -2.75
N ARG A 19 -16.43 -9.52 -2.12
CA ARG A 19 -16.54 -8.65 -0.93
C ARG A 19 -16.30 -9.44 0.35
N SER A 20 -15.42 -8.93 1.19
CA SER A 20 -15.16 -9.45 2.54
C SER A 20 -15.36 -8.34 3.58
N ARG A 21 -15.69 -8.73 4.81
CA ARG A 21 -15.60 -7.84 5.99
C ARG A 21 -14.12 -7.75 6.43
N SER A 22 -13.81 -7.61 7.70
CA SER A 22 -12.44 -7.75 8.19
C SER A 22 -11.91 -9.18 8.02
N ILE A 23 -10.62 -9.31 7.73
CA ILE A 23 -9.90 -10.57 7.67
C ILE A 23 -8.82 -10.54 8.75
N LYS A 24 -8.78 -11.56 9.61
CA LYS A 24 -7.82 -11.64 10.72
C LYS A 24 -7.33 -13.07 10.86
N SER A 25 -6.03 -13.24 11.06
CA SER A 25 -5.38 -14.53 11.27
C SER A 25 -4.14 -14.36 12.15
N ASP A 26 -3.82 -15.34 12.97
CA ASP A 26 -2.52 -15.39 13.67
C ASP A 26 -1.39 -15.86 12.74
N HIS A 27 -1.75 -16.41 11.58
CA HIS A 27 -0.84 -16.91 10.56
C HIS A 27 -0.85 -16.00 9.33
N GLU A 28 -0.06 -16.37 8.33
CA GLU A 28 0.00 -15.70 7.04
C GLU A 28 -1.39 -15.56 6.39
N ILE A 29 -1.58 -14.42 5.71
CA ILE A 29 -2.79 -14.14 4.92
C ILE A 29 -2.38 -13.92 3.47
N ASP A 30 -2.92 -14.76 2.58
CA ASP A 30 -2.82 -14.58 1.13
C ASP A 30 -4.16 -14.14 0.55
N LEU A 31 -4.24 -12.94 -0.01
CA LEU A 31 -5.41 -12.44 -0.72
C LEU A 31 -5.10 -12.33 -2.21
N ASN A 32 -5.87 -13.06 -3.02
CA ASN A 32 -5.75 -13.02 -4.48
C ASN A 32 -7.00 -12.35 -5.06
N GLY A 33 -6.79 -11.23 -5.73
CA GLY A 33 -7.82 -10.40 -6.34
C GLY A 33 -8.53 -11.05 -7.53
N PRO A 34 -9.66 -10.46 -7.99
CA PRO A 34 -10.24 -9.21 -7.49
C PRO A 34 -10.97 -9.39 -6.14
N ILE A 35 -10.55 -8.65 -5.10
CA ILE A 35 -11.18 -8.66 -3.77
C ILE A 35 -11.33 -7.23 -3.18
N ASP A 36 -12.47 -6.95 -2.55
CA ASP A 36 -12.77 -5.71 -1.82
C ASP A 36 -13.04 -6.05 -0.36
N VAL A 37 -12.13 -5.65 0.52
CA VAL A 37 -12.18 -5.86 1.96
C VAL A 37 -12.70 -4.58 2.60
N ALA A 38 -13.96 -4.61 3.02
CA ALA A 38 -14.63 -3.47 3.62
C ALA A 38 -14.08 -3.10 5.02
N GLY A 39 -13.35 -4.02 5.67
CA GLY A 39 -12.76 -3.79 6.99
C GLY A 39 -11.24 -4.00 7.00
N SER A 40 -10.66 -4.05 8.20
CA SER A 40 -9.21 -4.26 8.34
C SER A 40 -8.72 -5.66 7.93
N VAL A 41 -7.49 -5.74 7.41
CA VAL A 41 -6.74 -6.99 7.28
C VAL A 41 -5.64 -7.04 8.34
N LYS A 42 -5.60 -8.09 9.16
CA LYS A 42 -4.58 -8.24 10.22
C LYS A 42 -3.98 -9.63 10.26
N SER A 43 -2.65 -9.72 10.26
CA SER A 43 -1.93 -10.99 10.40
C SER A 43 -0.96 -10.98 11.58
N GLY A 44 -0.95 -12.07 12.36
CA GLY A 44 0.12 -12.42 13.31
C GLY A 44 1.46 -12.78 12.64
N SER A 45 1.48 -12.87 11.32
CA SER A 45 2.64 -13.14 10.46
C SER A 45 2.62 -12.18 9.25
N SER A 46 2.96 -12.64 8.05
CA SER A 46 2.95 -11.89 6.79
C SER A 46 1.58 -11.71 6.16
N ILE A 47 1.44 -10.68 5.32
CA ILE A 47 0.30 -10.49 4.42
C ILE A 47 0.81 -10.42 2.98
N ASN A 48 0.30 -11.25 2.09
CA ASN A 48 0.55 -11.15 0.64
C ASN A 48 -0.75 -10.80 -0.08
N LEU A 49 -0.72 -9.70 -0.82
CA LEU A 49 -1.84 -9.21 -1.62
C LEU A 49 -1.44 -9.28 -3.09
N ASN A 50 -2.18 -10.06 -3.89
CA ASN A 50 -1.90 -10.28 -5.30
C ASN A 50 -3.09 -9.87 -6.17
N GLY A 51 -2.84 -9.26 -7.33
CA GLY A 51 -3.88 -8.82 -8.27
C GLY A 51 -4.55 -7.51 -7.86
N ASP A 52 -5.86 -7.40 -8.11
CA ASP A 52 -6.63 -6.20 -7.76
C ASP A 52 -7.22 -6.33 -6.36
N VAL A 53 -6.68 -5.59 -5.40
CA VAL A 53 -7.11 -5.66 -3.99
C VAL A 53 -7.45 -4.28 -3.47
N ILE A 54 -8.62 -4.14 -2.85
CA ILE A 54 -9.04 -2.92 -2.16
C ILE A 54 -9.22 -3.25 -0.68
N ILE A 55 -8.61 -2.45 0.20
CA ILE A 55 -8.79 -2.53 1.66
C ILE A 55 -9.22 -1.16 2.15
N ARG A 56 -10.42 -1.08 2.77
CA ARG A 56 -11.03 0.20 3.16
C ARG A 56 -10.56 0.74 4.51
N GLU A 57 -10.04 -0.12 5.35
CA GLU A 57 -9.49 0.26 6.66
C GLU A 57 -7.99 -0.05 6.73
N LYS A 58 -7.48 -0.39 7.92
CA LYS A 58 -6.06 -0.65 8.14
C LYS A 58 -5.60 -2.04 7.70
N THR A 59 -4.33 -2.11 7.31
CA THR A 59 -3.59 -3.35 7.04
C THR A 59 -2.44 -3.45 8.03
N ASP A 60 -2.41 -4.49 8.87
CA ASP A 60 -1.45 -4.64 9.97
C ASP A 60 -0.83 -6.04 9.97
N ALA A 61 0.49 -6.13 9.83
CA ALA A 61 1.23 -7.39 9.82
C ALA A 61 2.38 -7.33 10.84
N TYR A 62 2.47 -8.35 11.70
CA TYR A 62 3.66 -8.59 12.52
C TYR A 62 4.86 -9.05 11.68
N GLY A 63 4.61 -9.67 10.52
CA GLY A 63 5.62 -9.98 9.51
C GLY A 63 5.77 -8.87 8.48
N GLY A 64 6.21 -9.25 7.29
CA GLY A 64 6.27 -8.36 6.13
C GLY A 64 4.92 -8.26 5.39
N ILE A 65 4.81 -7.26 4.51
CA ILE A 65 3.68 -7.12 3.59
C ILE A 65 4.18 -7.08 2.16
N SER A 66 3.61 -7.93 1.30
CA SER A 66 3.88 -7.95 -0.13
C SER A 66 2.65 -7.48 -0.90
N PHE A 67 2.82 -6.44 -1.71
CA PHE A 67 1.81 -5.90 -2.63
C PHE A 67 2.22 -6.22 -4.07
N ASN A 68 1.54 -7.16 -4.72
CA ASN A 68 1.81 -7.55 -6.09
C ASN A 68 0.59 -7.27 -6.99
N GLY A 69 0.68 -6.32 -7.91
CA GLY A 69 -0.44 -5.93 -8.77
C GLY A 69 -0.95 -4.53 -8.47
N SER A 70 -2.26 -4.30 -8.53
CA SER A 70 -2.90 -3.00 -8.31
C SER A 70 -3.64 -3.00 -6.98
N ILE A 71 -3.02 -2.41 -5.96
CA ILE A 71 -3.52 -2.46 -4.59
C ILE A 71 -3.88 -1.06 -4.10
N ARG A 72 -5.04 -0.95 -3.44
CA ARG A 72 -5.48 0.27 -2.78
C ARG A 72 -5.76 0.02 -1.30
N CYS A 73 -5.08 0.77 -0.44
CA CYS A 73 -5.30 0.81 0.99
C CYS A 73 -5.80 2.22 1.36
N ASP A 74 -7.05 2.32 1.80
CA ASP A 74 -7.60 3.61 2.22
C ASP A 74 -7.17 3.99 3.65
N GLY A 75 -6.87 3.00 4.51
CA GLY A 75 -6.33 3.23 5.84
C GLY A 75 -4.84 2.92 5.97
N ARG A 76 -4.30 3.16 7.18
CA ARG A 76 -2.90 2.92 7.53
C ARG A 76 -2.43 1.51 7.15
N VAL A 77 -1.25 1.45 6.53
CA VAL A 77 -0.49 0.22 6.31
C VAL A 77 0.64 0.16 7.33
N LYS A 78 0.70 -0.93 8.11
CA LYS A 78 1.74 -1.15 9.12
C LYS A 78 2.35 -2.53 8.95
N ALA A 79 3.67 -2.58 8.82
CA ALA A 79 4.43 -3.82 8.82
C ALA A 79 5.59 -3.73 9.82
N TYR A 80 5.74 -4.73 10.66
CA TYR A 80 6.93 -4.87 11.51
C TYR A 80 8.11 -5.48 10.72
N GLY A 81 7.82 -6.24 9.67
CA GLY A 81 8.81 -6.70 8.70
C GLY A 81 9.02 -5.73 7.53
N ASN A 82 9.55 -6.27 6.43
CA ASN A 82 9.76 -5.51 5.19
C ASN A 82 8.44 -5.27 4.46
N ILE A 83 8.37 -4.16 3.72
CA ILE A 83 7.28 -3.88 2.78
C ILE A 83 7.84 -4.01 1.36
N LEU A 84 7.17 -4.80 0.54
CA LEU A 84 7.52 -5.06 -0.85
C LEU A 84 6.36 -4.60 -1.73
N VAL A 85 6.62 -3.72 -2.68
CA VAL A 85 5.65 -3.30 -3.68
C VAL A 85 6.18 -3.70 -5.05
N ASN A 86 5.37 -4.47 -5.78
CA ASN A 86 5.62 -4.88 -7.15
C ASN A 86 4.37 -4.59 -7.99
N GLY A 87 4.38 -3.47 -8.72
CA GLY A 87 3.21 -2.95 -9.43
C GLY A 87 2.80 -1.58 -8.91
N TYR A 88 1.52 -1.38 -8.63
CA TYR A 88 0.92 -0.10 -8.25
C TYR A 88 0.27 -0.19 -6.86
N LEU A 89 0.75 0.61 -5.92
CA LEU A 89 0.16 0.75 -4.59
C LEU A 89 -0.32 2.20 -4.38
N VAL A 90 -1.58 2.34 -3.96
CA VAL A 90 -2.13 3.59 -3.43
C VAL A 90 -2.40 3.42 -1.94
N ALA A 91 -1.77 4.25 -1.11
CA ALA A 91 -2.03 4.34 0.32
C ALA A 91 -2.53 5.75 0.69
N ASN A 92 -3.82 5.88 0.98
CA ASN A 92 -4.41 7.21 1.22
C ASN A 92 -4.11 7.78 2.62
N ASP A 93 -3.57 6.96 3.51
CA ASP A 93 -3.12 7.32 4.86
C ASP A 93 -1.62 6.96 5.00
N LYS A 94 -1.13 6.81 6.22
CA LYS A 94 0.27 6.51 6.51
C LYS A 94 0.69 5.08 6.15
N ILE A 95 1.86 4.94 5.53
CA ILE A 95 2.63 3.69 5.49
C ILE A 95 3.71 3.76 6.56
N LYS A 96 3.70 2.78 7.48
CA LYS A 96 4.75 2.59 8.48
C LYS A 96 5.40 1.22 8.34
N GLY A 97 6.70 1.20 8.13
CA GLY A 97 7.51 -0.01 8.04
C GLY A 97 8.66 0.01 9.03
N CYS A 98 8.78 -1.02 9.86
CA CYS A 98 9.94 -1.18 10.74
C CYS A 98 11.13 -1.85 10.02
N GLY A 99 10.87 -2.55 8.91
CA GLY A 99 11.91 -3.10 8.03
C GLY A 99 12.27 -2.16 6.87
N LYS A 100 12.80 -2.77 5.81
CA LYS A 100 13.07 -2.10 4.53
C LYS A 100 11.79 -1.94 3.72
N LEU A 101 11.74 -0.88 2.91
CA LEU A 101 10.73 -0.72 1.86
C LEU A 101 11.41 -0.85 0.51
N ARG A 102 10.93 -1.77 -0.33
CA ARG A 102 11.35 -1.87 -1.72
C ARG A 102 10.15 -1.74 -2.64
N ILE A 103 10.26 -0.84 -3.61
CA ILE A 103 9.23 -0.58 -4.61
C ILE A 103 9.83 -0.87 -5.99
N VAL A 104 9.17 -1.75 -6.73
CA VAL A 104 9.38 -1.98 -8.15
C VAL A 104 8.06 -1.62 -8.84
N GLY A 105 8.00 -0.45 -9.45
CA GLY A 105 6.77 0.13 -9.97
C GLY A 105 6.42 1.45 -9.28
N THR A 106 5.16 1.67 -8.90
CA THR A 106 4.68 2.96 -8.43
C THR A 106 4.09 2.86 -7.03
N LEU A 107 4.51 3.77 -6.16
CA LEU A 107 3.86 4.05 -4.89
C LEU A 107 3.28 5.46 -4.90
N GLU A 108 1.98 5.57 -4.75
CA GLU A 108 1.31 6.83 -4.41
C GLU A 108 0.81 6.79 -2.98
N GLY A 109 1.09 7.83 -2.20
CA GLY A 109 0.51 7.92 -0.86
C GLY A 109 0.54 9.30 -0.25
N THR A 110 0.15 9.38 1.02
CA THR A 110 0.26 10.60 1.81
C THR A 110 1.54 10.55 2.63
N ASP A 111 1.62 9.79 3.71
CA ASP A 111 2.82 9.77 4.57
C ASP A 111 3.56 8.44 4.55
N LEU A 112 4.90 8.52 4.53
CA LEU A 112 5.80 7.38 4.54
C LEU A 112 6.81 7.48 5.68
N GLU A 113 6.76 6.53 6.62
CA GLU A 113 7.70 6.45 7.76
C GLU A 113 8.35 5.07 7.80
N ILE A 114 9.66 5.02 7.51
CA ILE A 114 10.40 3.76 7.36
C ILE A 114 11.65 3.78 8.25
N TYR A 115 11.85 2.72 9.04
CA TYR A 115 12.98 2.58 9.97
C TYR A 115 14.18 1.86 9.34
N GLY A 116 14.03 1.40 8.10
CA GLY A 116 15.10 0.83 7.31
C GLY A 116 15.31 1.59 6.01
N ASN A 117 16.02 0.94 5.09
CA ASN A 117 16.29 1.51 3.79
C ASN A 117 15.05 1.50 2.90
N VAL A 118 14.90 2.56 2.12
CA VAL A 118 13.88 2.70 1.08
C VAL A 118 14.57 2.65 -0.29
N SER A 119 14.16 1.72 -1.13
CA SER A 119 14.68 1.57 -2.49
C SER A 119 13.53 1.54 -3.49
N ILE A 120 13.57 2.44 -4.47
CA ILE A 120 12.51 2.61 -5.46
C ILE A 120 13.10 2.50 -6.85
N THR A 121 12.75 1.42 -7.55
CA THR A 121 12.92 1.28 -8.99
C THR A 121 11.57 1.58 -9.62
N GLY A 122 11.34 2.84 -9.95
CA GLY A 122 10.07 3.34 -10.44
C GLY A 122 9.70 4.70 -9.85
N HIS A 123 8.40 4.91 -9.60
CA HIS A 123 7.84 6.21 -9.24
C HIS A 123 7.42 6.26 -7.77
N LEU A 124 7.84 7.32 -7.06
CA LEU A 124 7.26 7.71 -5.78
C LEU A 124 6.48 9.01 -5.92
N ARG A 125 5.26 9.02 -5.41
CA ARG A 125 4.44 10.23 -5.32
C ARG A 125 3.78 10.35 -3.95
N LEU A 126 4.27 11.27 -3.14
CA LEU A 126 3.67 11.65 -1.86
C LEU A 126 2.92 12.98 -2.02
N VAL A 127 1.59 12.94 -1.90
CA VAL A 127 0.69 14.10 -2.11
C VAL A 127 0.13 14.64 -0.79
N ALA A 128 -0.55 15.78 -0.83
CA ALA A 128 -1.24 16.39 0.32
C ALA A 128 -0.32 16.69 1.53
N TYR A 129 0.83 17.33 1.28
CA TYR A 129 1.90 17.52 2.28
C TYR A 129 2.53 16.23 2.79
N GLY A 130 2.44 15.19 1.97
CA GLY A 130 3.00 13.89 2.26
C GLY A 130 4.50 13.90 2.53
N ASN A 131 4.91 13.29 3.63
CA ASN A 131 6.29 13.31 4.12
C ASN A 131 6.97 11.95 3.95
N LEU A 132 8.26 11.97 3.65
CA LEU A 132 9.13 10.79 3.77
C LEU A 132 9.99 10.95 5.02
N THR A 133 9.85 10.04 5.98
CA THR A 133 10.67 10.00 7.19
C THR A 133 11.45 8.70 7.23
N LEU A 134 12.77 8.80 7.27
CA LEU A 134 13.70 7.71 7.50
C LEU A 134 14.20 7.76 8.94
N ILE A 135 14.18 6.63 9.62
CA ILE A 135 14.64 6.52 11.00
C ILE A 135 15.81 5.53 11.06
N GLY A 136 16.88 5.88 11.78
CA GLY A 136 18.10 5.09 11.91
C GLY A 136 19.30 5.74 11.21
N SER A 137 20.49 5.62 11.84
CA SER A 137 21.74 6.24 11.36
C SER A 137 22.22 5.72 10.00
N GLU A 138 21.85 4.48 9.66
CA GLU A 138 22.22 3.81 8.39
C GLU A 138 21.10 3.87 7.35
N SER A 139 20.00 4.55 7.64
CA SER A 139 18.83 4.59 6.77
C SER A 139 19.09 5.49 5.57
N SER A 140 18.86 4.92 4.38
CA SER A 140 19.06 5.59 3.10
C SER A 140 17.84 5.45 2.21
N TYR A 141 17.75 6.37 1.24
CA TYR A 141 16.68 6.39 0.26
C TYR A 141 17.23 6.65 -1.13
N TYR A 142 16.76 5.85 -2.09
CA TYR A 142 17.16 5.91 -3.49
C TYR A 142 15.95 5.73 -4.41
N VAL A 143 15.84 6.61 -5.41
CA VAL A 143 14.85 6.52 -6.49
C VAL A 143 15.54 6.52 -7.83
N GLU A 144 15.21 5.54 -8.66
CA GLU A 144 15.80 5.39 -9.99
C GLU A 144 15.11 6.26 -11.05
N GLU A 145 13.78 6.36 -11.03
CA GLU A 145 13.02 7.05 -12.09
C GLU A 145 12.52 8.44 -11.67
N SER A 146 11.44 8.53 -10.88
CA SER A 146 10.87 9.83 -10.52
C SER A 146 10.35 9.90 -9.10
N GLU A 147 10.57 11.05 -8.49
CA GLU A 147 10.09 11.38 -7.16
C GLU A 147 9.28 12.68 -7.18
N GLN A 148 8.14 12.67 -6.49
CA GLN A 148 7.38 13.86 -6.15
C GLN A 148 6.94 13.79 -4.70
N ILE A 149 7.51 14.62 -3.82
CA ILE A 149 7.13 14.71 -2.41
C ILE A 149 6.62 16.13 -2.15
N ALA A 150 5.35 16.25 -1.79
CA ALA A 150 4.73 17.55 -1.49
C ALA A 150 5.10 18.10 -0.10
N GLY A 151 5.46 17.21 0.84
CA GLY A 151 5.90 17.55 2.19
C GLY A 151 7.42 17.53 2.34
N ALA A 152 7.88 17.16 3.54
CA ALA A 152 9.30 17.12 3.89
C ALA A 152 9.90 15.72 3.68
N VAL A 153 11.21 15.70 3.38
CA VAL A 153 12.06 14.52 3.52
C VAL A 153 12.89 14.70 4.79
N MET A 154 12.79 13.76 5.73
CA MET A 154 13.42 13.82 7.04
C MET A 154 14.23 12.55 7.30
N MET A 155 15.41 12.72 7.87
CA MET A 155 16.21 11.63 8.47
C MET A 155 16.32 11.88 9.97
N ARG A 156 16.11 10.85 10.78
CA ARG A 156 16.19 10.91 12.24
C ARG A 156 16.99 9.73 12.78
N GLU A 157 17.83 9.97 13.78
CA GLU A 157 18.65 8.91 14.39
C GLU A 157 17.84 8.04 15.35
N THR A 158 16.94 8.65 16.13
CA THR A 158 16.08 7.98 17.11
C THR A 158 14.66 8.53 17.05
N GLU A 159 13.72 7.76 17.60
CA GLU A 159 12.32 8.15 17.77
C GLU A 159 12.18 9.49 18.50
N LEU A 160 11.15 10.28 18.16
CA LEU A 160 10.47 11.06 19.18
C LEU A 160 9.62 10.04 19.91
N ASP A 161 9.87 9.87 21.20
CA ASP A 161 9.22 8.89 22.09
C ASP A 161 7.77 8.61 21.66
N TRP A 162 7.45 7.34 21.39
CA TRP A 162 6.07 6.89 21.43
C TRP A 162 5.62 7.04 22.87
N ASP A 163 5.00 8.16 23.22
CA ASP A 163 4.01 8.26 24.30
C ASP A 163 3.45 9.69 24.42
N TYR A 164 2.21 9.88 23.97
CA TYR A 164 1.11 10.33 24.83
C TYR A 164 -0.25 9.91 24.26
#